data_AF-A0A132N8V2-F1
#
_entry.id   AF-A0A132N8V2-F1
#
_cell.length_a   1.000
_cell.length_b   1.000
_cell.length_c   1.000
_cell.angle_alpha   90.00
_cell.angle_beta   90.00
_cell.angle_gamma   90.00
#
_symmetry.space_group_name_H-M   'P 1'
#
loop_
_entity.id
_entity.type
_entity.pdbx_description
1 polymer ?
#
loop_
_entity_poly.entity_id
_entity_poly.type
_entity_poly.pdbx_seq_one_letter_code
_entity_poly.pdbx_strand_id
1 'polypeptide(L)' 'MERLVAGAEGLGQLMLELSPGYRSDEQAVDDLAVFCEKIGCVLDDALVYRRFAFTGDRRALWGIV' A
#
# COMPACT_ATOMS: atom_id res chain seq x y z
N MET A 1 15.93 -7.48 7.28
CA MET A 1 15.43 -6.99 5.97
C MET A 1 14.27 -7.85 5.48
N GLU A 2 14.40 -9.18 5.39
CA GLU A 2 13.34 -10.07 4.87
C GLU A 2 12.03 -10.03 5.67
N ARG A 3 12.09 -9.94 7.01
CA ARG A 3 10.89 -9.79 7.85
C ARG A 3 10.09 -8.51 7.58
N LEU A 4 10.76 -7.44 7.16
CA LEU A 4 10.11 -6.18 6.80
C LEU A 4 9.37 -6.33 5.45
N VAL A 5 9.99 -7.04 4.50
CA VAL A 5 9.41 -7.32 3.19
C VAL A 5 8.20 -8.26 3.31
N ALA A 6 8.30 -9.33 4.10
CA ALA A 6 7.18 -10.24 4.32
C ALA A 6 5.97 -9.55 5.00
N GLY A 7 6.21 -8.62 5.92
CA GLY A 7 5.15 -7.78 6.48
C GLY A 7 4.53 -6.84 5.45
N ALA A 8 5.36 -6.25 4.59
CA ALA A 8 4.92 -5.38 3.50
C ALA A 8 4.14 -6.12 2.41
N GLU A 9 4.42 -7.40 2.15
CA GLU A 9 3.66 -8.23 1.21
C GLU A 9 2.22 -8.44 1.70
N GLY A 10 2.04 -8.81 2.96
CA GLY A 10 0.69 -8.99 3.54
C GLY A 10 -0.11 -7.69 3.59
N LEU A 11 0.51 -6.59 4.03
CA LEU A 11 -0.14 -5.28 4.06
C LEU A 11 -0.43 -4.76 2.65
N GLY A 12 0.51 -4.91 1.72
CA GLY A 12 0.33 -4.47 0.34
C GLY A 12 -0.79 -5.21 -0.38
N GLN A 13 -0.89 -6.53 -0.16
CA GLN A 13 -1.99 -7.32 -0.70
C GLN A 13 -3.34 -6.85 -0.16
N LEU A 14 -3.43 -6.58 1.15
CA LEU A 14 -4.64 -6.00 1.76
C LEU A 14 -4.98 -4.63 1.15
N MET A 15 -4.00 -3.74 0.95
CA MET A 15 -4.24 -2.44 0.34
C MET A 15 -4.68 -2.55 -1.13
N LEU A 16 -4.19 -3.56 -1.85
CA LEU A 16 -4.58 -3.83 -3.23
C LEU A 16 -5.98 -4.45 -3.33
N GLU A 17 -6.41 -5.21 -2.32
CA GLU A 17 -7.79 -5.70 -2.21
C GLU A 17 -8.77 -4.57 -1.92
N LEU A 18 -8.39 -3.64 -1.04
CA LEU A 18 -9.19 -2.46 -0.70
C LEU A 18 -9.27 -1.44 -1.84
N SER A 19 -8.18 -1.24 -2.58
CA SER A 19 -8.15 -0.42 -3.79
C SER A 19 -7.44 -1.16 -4.93
N PRO A 20 -8.19 -1.83 -5.83
CA PRO A 20 -7.64 -2.65 -6.90
C PRO A 20 -6.71 -1.91 -7.87
N GLY A 21 -5.80 -2.64 -8.52
CA GLY A 21 -4.79 -2.06 -9.43
C GLY A 21 -5.32 -1.33 -10.67
N TYR A 22 -6.60 -1.47 -11.00
CA TYR A 22 -7.24 -0.68 -12.06
C TYR A 22 -7.65 0.74 -11.58
N ARG A 23 -7.63 1.00 -10.27
CA ARG A 23 -7.84 2.34 -9.69
C ARG A 23 -6.56 3.16 -9.77
N SER A 24 -6.70 4.44 -10.10
CA SER A 24 -5.58 5.39 -10.04
C SER A 24 -5.13 5.61 -8.59
N ASP A 25 -3.94 6.21 -8.40
CA ASP A 25 -3.47 6.58 -7.06
C ASP A 25 -4.38 7.61 -6.39
N GLU A 26 -4.94 8.56 -7.14
CA GLU A 26 -5.94 9.51 -6.62
C GLU A 26 -7.20 8.79 -6.12
N GLN A 27 -7.70 7.80 -6.85
CA GLN A 27 -8.85 7.02 -6.40
C GLN A 27 -8.49 6.16 -5.18
N ALA A 28 -7.26 5.65 -5.13
CA ALA A 28 -6.77 4.86 -4.00
C ALA A 28 -6.64 5.68 -2.71
N VAL A 29 -6.38 6.99 -2.80
CA VAL A 29 -6.40 7.90 -1.65
C VAL A 29 -7.75 7.83 -0.95
N ASP A 30 -8.85 8.00 -1.69
CA ASP A 30 -10.19 7.99 -1.13
C ASP A 30 -10.57 6.60 -0.59
N ASP A 31 -10.26 5.55 -1.36
CA ASP A 31 -10.57 4.16 -0.98
C ASP A 31 -9.84 3.75 0.33
N LEU A 32 -8.59 4.19 0.51
CA LEU A 32 -7.74 3.79 1.65
C LEU A 32 -7.83 4.74 2.85
N ALA A 33 -8.18 6.02 2.66
CA ALA A 33 -8.26 7.00 3.74
C ALA A 33 -9.21 6.55 4.85
N VAL A 34 -10.41 6.08 4.48
CA VAL A 34 -11.42 5.61 5.45
C VAL A 34 -10.93 4.39 6.22
N PHE A 35 -10.19 3.49 5.57
CA PHE A 35 -9.62 2.32 6.22
C PHE A 35 -8.51 2.74 7.21
N CYS A 36 -7.58 3.58 6.77
CA CYS A 36 -6.48 4.02 7.61
C CYS A 36 -6.91 4.84 8.81
N GLU A 37 -7.93 5.69 8.68
CA GLU A 37 -8.53 6.40 9.81
C GLU A 37 -9.05 5.42 10.88
N LYS A 38 -9.71 4.33 10.47
CA LYS A 38 -10.30 3.36 11.40
C LYS A 38 -9.27 2.52 12.15
N ILE A 39 -8.15 2.19 11.51
CA ILE A 39 -7.13 1.31 12.09
C ILE A 39 -5.89 2.05 12.58
N GLY A 40 -5.83 3.37 12.39
CA GLY A 40 -4.70 4.21 12.77
C GLY A 40 -3.45 3.99 11.92
N CYS A 41 -3.58 3.63 10.63
CA CYS A 41 -2.43 3.60 9.72
C CYS A 41 -2.18 4.95 9.05
N VAL A 42 -0.95 5.16 8.62
CA VAL A 42 -0.55 6.31 7.80
C VAL A 42 -0.96 6.03 6.35
N LEU A 43 -1.70 6.97 5.74
CA LEU A 43 -2.22 6.81 4.38
C LEU A 43 -1.10 6.68 3.34
N ASP A 44 -0.02 7.45 3.48
CA ASP A 44 1.13 7.40 2.57
C ASP A 44 1.78 6.02 2.58
N ASP A 45 1.91 5.39 3.75
CA ASP A 45 2.44 4.03 3.88
C ASP A 45 1.51 3.03 3.19
N ALA A 46 0.19 3.17 3.34
CA ALA A 46 -0.79 2.31 2.67
C ALA A 46 -0.69 2.40 1.14
N LEU A 47 -0.49 3.62 0.60
CA LEU A 47 -0.27 3.83 -0.83
C LEU A 47 1.05 3.22 -1.31
N VAL A 48 2.11 3.31 -0.50
CA VAL A 48 3.39 2.65 -0.76
C VAL A 48 3.24 1.13 -0.79
N TYR A 49 2.58 0.53 0.20
CA TYR A 49 2.34 -0.91 0.25
C TYR A 49 1.48 -1.39 -0.91
N ARG A 50 0.42 -0.64 -1.27
CA ARG A 50 -0.39 -0.92 -2.45
C ARG A 50 0.44 -0.92 -3.72
N ARG A 51 1.28 0.09 -3.92
CA ARG A 51 2.15 0.22 -5.10
C ARG A 51 3.15 -0.93 -5.16
N PHE A 52 3.76 -1.26 -4.03
CA PHE A 52 4.65 -2.43 -3.91
C PHE A 52 3.94 -3.72 -4.28
N ALA A 53 2.73 -3.97 -3.80
CA ALA A 53 1.97 -5.18 -4.15
C ALA A 53 1.54 -5.21 -5.62
N PHE A 54 1.22 -4.06 -6.20
CA PHE A 54 0.84 -3.96 -7.60
C PHE A 54 2.02 -4.19 -8.56
N THR A 55 3.20 -3.66 -8.24
CA THR A 55 4.37 -3.69 -9.15
C THR A 55 5.40 -4.77 -8.79
N GLY A 56 5.41 -5.27 -7.56
CA GLY A 56 6.49 -6.07 -6.99
C GLY A 56 7.78 -5.29 -6.72
N ASP A 57 7.81 -3.97 -6.97
CA ASP A 57 9.02 -3.16 -6.85
C ASP A 57 9.29 -2.79 -5.39
N ARG A 58 10.26 -3.48 -4.79
CA ARG A 58 10.71 -3.25 -3.40
C ARG A 58 11.25 -1.85 -3.17
N ARG A 59 11.66 -1.11 -4.21
CA ARG A 59 12.15 0.28 -4.07
C ARG A 59 11.05 1.24 -3.62
N ALA A 60 9.79 0.91 -3.94
CA ALA A 60 8.63 1.65 -3.43
C ALA A 60 8.61 1.70 -1.89
N LEU A 61 9.02 0.60 -1.23
CA LEU A 61 9.09 0.52 0.25
C LEU A 61 10.15 1.41 0.88
N TRP A 62 11.06 1.97 0.08
CA TRP A 62 12.14 2.84 0.54
C TRP A 62 11.93 4.30 0.13
N GLY A 63 10.78 4.63 -0.47
CA GLY A 63 10.54 5.96 -1.01
C GLY A 63 11.49 6.33 -2.16
N ILE A 64 12.16 5.33 -2.74
CA ILE A 64 13.02 5.48 -3.91
C ILE A 64 12.14 5.18 -5.11
N VAL A 65 11.45 6.19 -5.60
CA VAL A 65 10.70 6.18 -6.86
C VAL A 65 11.30 7.18 -7.82
#